data_AF-A0A813J1N9-F1
#
_entry.id   AF-A0A813J1N9-F1
#
_cell.length_a   1.000
_cell.length_b   1.000
_cell.length_c   1.000
_cell.angle_alpha   90.00
_cell.angle_beta   90.00
_cell.angle_gamma   90.00
#
_symmetry.space_group_name_H-M   'P 1'
#
loop_
_entity.id
_entity.type
_entity.pdbx_description
1 polymer ?
#
loop_
_entity_poly.entity_id
_entity_poly.type
_entity_poly.pdbx_seq_one_letter_code
_entity_poly.pdbx_strand_id
1 'polypeptide(L)'
;ANVTLGIPRLREIIQTASRSCSTPLMTIPVLGMGSNGKPVGVAQRMAAAQALKRKFRKVTLMDCLSRVAVSESVQLVHGKAVWIYHCRLEFMNLDELCKAVPHVSLERIEAFMVTICRKLKLELARVVKESKDAAKATSVKRRGTVAAAGGAE
;
A
#
# COMPACT_ATOMS: atom_id res chain seq x y z
N ALA A 1 -0.13 -15.34 -18.85
CA ALA A 1 0.58 -14.34 -18.04
C ALA A 1 1.18 -13.33 -18.99
N ASN A 2 1.09 -12.04 -18.71
CA ASN A 2 1.71 -11.01 -19.53
C ASN A 2 3.18 -10.92 -19.13
N VAL A 3 4.09 -11.03 -20.11
CA VAL A 3 5.54 -11.05 -19.88
C VAL A 3 6.23 -10.14 -20.91
N THR A 4 7.44 -9.69 -20.58
CA THR A 4 8.28 -8.95 -21.53
C THR A 4 8.74 -9.88 -22.66
N LEU A 5 8.48 -9.52 -23.91
CA LEU A 5 8.79 -10.33 -25.10
C LEU A 5 9.76 -9.61 -26.04
N GLY A 6 10.41 -10.37 -26.93
CA GLY A 6 11.21 -9.84 -28.03
C GLY A 6 12.49 -9.13 -27.61
N ILE A 7 12.86 -8.07 -28.35
CA ILE A 7 14.12 -7.33 -28.18
C ILE A 7 14.32 -6.78 -26.76
N PRO A 8 13.31 -6.18 -26.09
CA PRO A 8 13.47 -5.73 -24.70
C PRO A 8 13.89 -6.85 -23.75
N ARG A 9 13.31 -8.05 -23.89
CA ARG A 9 13.66 -9.19 -23.04
C ARG A 9 15.07 -9.70 -23.32
N LEU A 10 15.49 -9.72 -24.59
CA LEU A 10 16.85 -10.09 -24.97
C LEU A 10 17.88 -9.11 -24.42
N ARG A 11 17.60 -7.79 -24.47
CA ARG A 11 18.47 -6.76 -23.87
C ARG A 11 18.65 -6.97 -22.38
N GLU A 12 17.55 -7.23 -21.65
CA GLU A 12 17.60 -7.49 -20.22
C GLU A 12 18.54 -8.66 -19.87
N ILE A 13 18.45 -9.76 -20.62
CA ILE A 13 19.20 -11.00 -20.39
C ILE A 13 20.67 -10.85 -20.81
N ILE A 14 20.92 -10.37 -22.04
CA ILE A 14 22.24 -10.43 -22.67
C ILE A 14 23.03 -9.14 -22.44
N GLN A 15 22.46 -7.99 -22.77
CA GLN A 15 23.22 -6.73 -22.80
C GLN A 15 23.43 -6.16 -21.40
N THR A 16 22.36 -6.15 -20.59
CA THR A 16 22.40 -5.51 -19.26
C THR A 16 22.59 -6.49 -18.11
N ALA A 17 22.38 -7.80 -18.33
CA ALA A 17 22.35 -8.83 -17.29
C ALA A 17 21.57 -8.37 -16.03
N SER A 18 20.35 -7.86 -16.25
CA SER A 18 19.66 -7.05 -15.25
C SER A 18 19.32 -7.86 -13.99
N ARG A 19 19.73 -7.35 -12.82
CA ARG A 19 19.36 -7.89 -11.50
C ARG A 19 17.89 -7.65 -11.15
N SER A 20 17.24 -6.70 -11.82
CA SER A 20 15.83 -6.33 -11.63
C SER A 20 15.13 -6.30 -12.99
N CYS A 21 14.77 -7.49 -13.50
CA CYS A 21 14.00 -7.58 -14.74
C CYS A 21 12.59 -7.01 -14.59
N SER A 22 12.00 -6.49 -15.68
CA SER A 22 10.73 -5.77 -15.63
C SER A 22 9.55 -6.66 -15.20
N THR A 23 9.52 -7.91 -15.67
CA THR A 23 8.46 -8.87 -15.36
C THR A 23 9.05 -10.15 -14.75
N PRO A 24 9.42 -10.16 -13.46
CA PRO A 24 9.90 -11.37 -12.81
C PRO A 24 8.75 -12.38 -12.69
N LEU A 25 9.03 -13.64 -13.07
CA LEU A 25 8.05 -14.72 -13.03
C LEU A 25 8.67 -15.97 -12.39
N MET A 26 7.86 -16.69 -11.61
CA MET A 26 8.23 -17.94 -10.95
C MET A 26 7.19 -19.02 -11.30
N THR A 27 7.67 -20.18 -11.71
CA THR A 27 6.82 -21.37 -11.95
C THR A 27 7.01 -22.33 -10.79
N ILE A 28 5.90 -22.67 -10.11
CA ILE A 28 5.93 -23.56 -8.94
C ILE A 28 5.27 -24.88 -9.33
N PRO A 29 6.01 -26.00 -9.40
CA PRO A 29 5.41 -27.30 -9.67
C PRO A 29 4.61 -27.79 -8.47
N VAL A 30 3.43 -28.36 -8.71
CA VAL A 30 2.61 -29.02 -7.68
C VAL A 30 2.93 -30.50 -7.67
N LEU A 31 3.32 -31.03 -6.52
CA LEU A 31 3.75 -32.41 -6.37
C LEU A 31 2.65 -33.39 -6.79
N GLY A 32 3.04 -34.41 -7.54
CA GLY A 32 2.14 -35.45 -8.05
C GLY A 32 2.00 -36.68 -7.15
N MET A 33 2.78 -36.77 -6.08
CA MET A 33 2.71 -37.84 -5.10
C MET A 33 2.16 -37.30 -3.78
N GLY A 34 1.25 -38.06 -3.17
CA GLY A 34 0.73 -37.77 -1.84
C GLY A 34 1.76 -38.09 -0.75
N SER A 35 1.50 -37.69 0.49
CA SER A 35 2.37 -37.96 1.64
C SER A 35 2.65 -39.45 1.88
N ASN A 36 1.81 -40.31 1.31
CA ASN A 36 1.82 -41.76 1.35
C ASN A 36 2.46 -42.40 0.10
N GLY A 37 3.17 -41.63 -0.72
CA GLY A 37 3.91 -42.10 -1.90
C GLY A 37 3.04 -42.50 -3.10
N LYS A 38 1.71 -42.41 -2.96
CA LYS A 38 0.76 -42.78 -4.02
C LYS A 38 0.57 -41.63 -5.02
N PRO A 39 0.42 -41.92 -6.32
CA PRO A 39 0.12 -40.90 -7.32
C PRO A 39 -1.25 -40.26 -7.03
N VAL A 40 -1.26 -38.93 -7.08
CA VAL A 40 -2.44 -38.10 -6.82
C VAL A 40 -3.16 -37.84 -8.13
N GLY A 41 -4.48 -38.08 -8.15
CA GLY A 41 -5.32 -37.82 -9.31
C GLY A 41 -5.24 -36.35 -9.78
N VAL A 42 -5.44 -36.12 -11.08
CA VAL A 42 -5.36 -34.77 -11.69
C VAL A 42 -6.25 -33.76 -10.96
N ALA A 43 -7.48 -34.15 -10.60
CA ALA A 43 -8.42 -33.29 -9.87
C ALA A 43 -7.87 -32.81 -8.52
N GLN A 44 -7.24 -33.71 -7.75
CA GLN A 44 -6.68 -33.38 -6.45
C GLN A 44 -5.42 -32.51 -6.57
N ARG A 45 -4.59 -32.72 -7.61
CA ARG A 45 -3.47 -31.82 -7.94
C ARG A 45 -3.95 -30.42 -8.29
N MET A 46 -5.03 -30.31 -9.07
CA MET A 46 -5.64 -29.02 -9.41
C MET A 46 -6.21 -28.31 -8.18
N ALA A 47 -6.87 -29.04 -7.27
CA ALA A 47 -7.34 -28.48 -6.01
C ALA A 47 -6.18 -27.96 -5.15
N ALA A 48 -5.08 -28.72 -5.03
CA ALA A 48 -3.87 -28.30 -4.33
C ALA A 48 -3.23 -27.07 -4.99
N ALA A 49 -3.18 -27.01 -6.32
CA ALA A 49 -2.70 -25.85 -7.06
C ALA A 49 -3.54 -24.59 -6.76
N GLN A 50 -4.86 -24.71 -6.71
CA GLN A 50 -5.75 -23.59 -6.36
C GLN A 50 -5.57 -23.16 -4.90
N ALA A 51 -5.40 -24.09 -3.97
CA ALA A 51 -5.11 -23.77 -2.58
C ALA A 51 -3.76 -23.04 -2.45
N LEU A 52 -2.73 -23.50 -3.16
CA LEU A 52 -1.42 -22.86 -3.19
C LEU A 52 -1.47 -21.47 -3.80
N LYS A 53 -2.21 -21.29 -4.90
CA LYS A 53 -2.46 -19.98 -5.53
C LYS A 53 -3.05 -18.98 -4.53
N ARG A 54 -4.01 -19.38 -3.70
CA ARG A 54 -4.59 -18.51 -2.66
C ARG A 54 -3.58 -18.11 -1.59
N LYS A 55 -2.61 -18.98 -1.27
CA LYS A 55 -1.54 -18.67 -0.30
C LYS A 55 -0.57 -17.62 -0.81
N PHE A 56 -0.24 -17.62 -2.10
CA PHE A 56 0.65 -16.63 -2.72
C PHE A 56 -0.03 -15.31 -3.11
N ARG A 57 -1.36 -15.20 -2.94
CA ARG A 57 -2.08 -13.98 -3.26
C ARG A 57 -1.64 -12.86 -2.31
N LYS A 58 -1.00 -11.83 -2.85
CA LYS A 58 -0.78 -10.58 -2.11
C LYS A 58 -2.13 -9.90 -1.88
N VAL A 59 -2.36 -9.46 -0.65
CA VAL A 59 -3.51 -8.65 -0.26
C VAL A 59 -2.98 -7.38 0.37
N THR A 60 -3.43 -6.24 -0.13
CA THR A 60 -3.16 -4.93 0.46
C THR A 60 -4.35 -4.48 1.29
N LEU A 61 -4.17 -3.53 2.22
CA LEU A 61 -5.32 -3.00 2.97
C LEU A 61 -6.39 -2.42 2.03
N MET A 62 -5.99 -1.75 0.95
CA MET A 62 -6.95 -1.19 -0.01
C MET A 62 -7.84 -2.26 -0.65
N ASP A 63 -7.33 -3.48 -0.84
CA ASP A 63 -8.13 -4.60 -1.34
C ASP A 63 -9.17 -5.09 -0.33
N CYS A 64 -9.08 -4.68 0.94
CA CYS A 64 -9.98 -5.06 2.04
C CYS A 64 -10.99 -3.97 2.41
N LEU A 65 -10.85 -2.76 1.85
CA LEU A 65 -11.67 -1.62 2.21
C LEU A 65 -12.76 -1.41 1.16
N SER A 66 -13.99 -1.24 1.61
CA SER A 66 -15.09 -0.80 0.76
C SER A 66 -15.08 0.72 0.60
N ARG A 67 -14.77 1.44 1.68
CA ARG A 67 -14.80 2.90 1.70
C ARG A 67 -13.82 3.47 2.73
N VAL A 68 -13.19 4.58 2.36
CA VAL A 68 -12.44 5.42 3.28
C VAL A 68 -13.09 6.80 3.29
N ALA A 69 -13.50 7.25 4.47
CA ALA A 69 -14.11 8.56 4.66
C ALA A 69 -13.34 9.34 5.71
N VAL A 70 -13.05 10.60 5.41
CA VAL A 70 -12.41 11.51 6.35
C VAL A 70 -13.37 12.67 6.57
N SER A 71 -13.72 12.90 7.83
CA SER A 71 -14.52 14.06 8.25
C SER A 71 -13.62 15.00 9.02
N GLU A 72 -13.57 16.26 8.61
CA GLU A 72 -12.81 17.31 9.26
C GLU A 72 -13.75 18.17 10.10
N SER A 73 -13.30 18.54 11.29
CA SER A 73 -13.98 19.52 12.14
C SER A 73 -12.97 20.43 12.81
N VAL A 74 -13.40 21.65 13.11
CA VAL A 74 -12.58 22.63 13.84
C VAL A 74 -13.22 22.89 15.18
N GLN A 75 -12.43 22.78 16.24
CA GLN A 75 -12.85 23.07 17.60
C GLN A 75 -11.96 24.14 18.21
N LEU A 76 -12.56 25.09 18.92
CA LEU A 76 -11.82 26.08 19.69
C LEU A 76 -11.51 25.49 21.07
N VAL A 77 -10.25 25.13 21.29
CA VAL A 77 -9.80 24.53 22.56
C VAL A 77 -8.81 25.51 23.20
N HIS A 78 -9.13 26.03 24.38
CA HIS A 78 -8.32 27.03 25.10
C HIS A 78 -7.94 28.26 24.24
N GLY A 79 -8.88 28.76 23.44
CA GLY A 79 -8.65 29.91 22.56
C GLY A 79 -7.80 29.62 21.32
N LYS A 80 -7.44 28.35 21.04
CA LYS A 80 -6.73 27.93 19.83
C LYS A 80 -7.63 27.06 18.96
N ALA A 81 -7.64 27.33 17.65
CA ALA A 81 -8.34 26.49 16.69
C ALA A 81 -7.57 25.16 16.51
N VAL A 82 -8.21 24.05 16.86
CA VAL A 82 -7.71 22.70 16.71
C VAL A 82 -8.51 22.00 15.61
N TRP A 83 -7.81 21.49 14.61
CA TRP A 83 -8.37 20.70 13.53
C TRP A 83 -8.40 19.23 13.94
N ILE A 84 -9.59 18.62 13.86
CA ILE A 84 -9.83 17.22 14.21
C ILE A 84 -10.24 16.49 12.94
N TYR A 85 -9.52 15.42 12.64
CA TYR A 85 -9.79 14.55 11.49
C TYR A 85 -10.28 13.20 11.98
N HIS A 86 -11.52 12.87 11.64
CA HIS A 86 -12.12 11.58 11.91
C HIS A 86 -12.03 10.69 10.67
N CYS A 87 -11.07 9.77 10.66
CA CYS A 87 -10.86 8.80 9.58
C CYS A 87 -11.66 7.52 9.84
N ARG A 88 -12.70 7.28 9.03
CA ARG A 88 -13.49 6.05 9.03
C ARG A 88 -13.05 5.15 7.89
N LEU A 89 -12.65 3.93 8.23
CA LEU A 89 -12.31 2.88 7.28
C LEU A 89 -13.39 1.81 7.36
N GLU A 90 -14.14 1.64 6.29
CA GLU A 90 -15.19 0.64 6.16
C GLU A 90 -14.61 -0.55 5.39
N PHE A 91 -14.69 -1.73 6.01
CA PHE A 91 -14.20 -2.95 5.39
C PHE A 91 -15.31 -3.58 4.55
N MET A 92 -14.91 -4.26 3.47
CA MET A 92 -15.77 -5.24 2.80
C MET A 92 -15.97 -6.47 3.69
N ASN A 93 -16.86 -7.38 3.29
CA ASN A 93 -17.19 -8.55 4.09
C ASN A 93 -15.92 -9.37 4.42
N LEU A 94 -15.51 -9.30 5.69
CA LEU A 94 -14.25 -9.88 6.16
C LEU A 94 -14.32 -11.40 6.21
N ASP A 95 -15.52 -11.98 6.39
CA ASP A 95 -15.69 -13.44 6.41
C ASP A 95 -15.42 -14.05 5.03
N GLU A 96 -15.91 -13.40 3.97
CA GLU A 96 -15.64 -13.81 2.59
C GLU A 96 -14.16 -13.67 2.25
N LEU A 97 -13.53 -12.57 2.68
CA LEU A 97 -12.11 -12.32 2.47
C LEU A 97 -11.24 -13.38 3.16
N CYS A 98 -11.52 -13.69 4.43
CA CYS A 98 -10.79 -14.72 5.19
C CYS A 98 -10.94 -16.10 4.55
N LYS A 99 -12.12 -16.45 4.01
CA LYS A 99 -12.34 -17.69 3.26
C LYS A 99 -11.57 -17.73 1.94
N ALA A 100 -11.46 -16.59 1.26
CA ALA A 100 -10.75 -16.50 -0.01
C ALA A 100 -9.22 -16.54 0.16
N VAL A 101 -8.70 -15.99 1.25
CA VAL A 101 -7.26 -15.83 1.50
C VAL A 101 -6.87 -16.38 2.87
N PRO A 102 -6.36 -17.63 2.94
CA PRO A 102 -6.17 -18.34 4.20
C PRO A 102 -5.18 -17.72 5.20
N HIS A 103 -4.30 -16.81 4.75
CA HIS A 103 -3.31 -16.17 5.61
C HIS A 103 -3.75 -14.79 6.12
N VAL A 104 -4.96 -14.35 5.77
CA VAL A 104 -5.59 -13.13 6.28
C VAL A 104 -6.61 -13.57 7.33
N SER A 105 -6.42 -13.11 8.55
CA SER A 105 -7.35 -13.29 9.68
C SER A 105 -7.73 -11.92 10.25
N LEU A 106 -8.83 -11.85 10.99
CA LEU A 106 -9.24 -10.64 11.69
C LEU A 106 -8.13 -10.11 12.61
N GLU A 107 -7.54 -10.98 13.43
CA GLU A 107 -6.42 -10.65 14.31
C GLU A 107 -5.22 -10.04 13.55
N ARG A 108 -4.93 -10.58 12.35
CA ARG A 108 -3.84 -10.06 11.51
C ARG A 108 -4.18 -8.69 10.94
N ILE A 109 -5.44 -8.46 10.55
CA ILE A 109 -5.90 -7.16 10.07
C ILE A 109 -5.80 -6.14 11.20
N GLU A 110 -6.29 -6.46 12.40
CA GLU A 110 -6.22 -5.60 13.58
C GLU A 110 -4.77 -5.22 13.93
N ALA A 111 -3.87 -6.21 14.00
CA ALA A 111 -2.45 -5.97 14.23
C ALA A 111 -1.82 -5.08 13.13
N PHE A 112 -2.25 -5.26 11.88
CA PHE A 112 -1.79 -4.43 10.78
C PHE A 112 -2.31 -3.00 10.86
N MET A 113 -3.54 -2.80 11.33
CA MET A 113 -4.13 -1.46 11.53
C MET A 113 -3.35 -0.63 12.54
N VAL A 114 -2.84 -1.24 13.62
CA VAL A 114 -1.94 -0.55 14.57
C VAL A 114 -0.69 -0.02 13.86
N THR A 115 -0.11 -0.82 12.98
CA THR A 115 1.06 -0.42 12.17
C THR A 115 0.72 0.73 11.23
N ILE A 116 -0.47 0.72 10.64
CA ILE A 116 -0.95 1.80 9.77
C ILE A 116 -1.15 3.09 10.56
N CYS A 117 -1.78 3.05 11.73
CA CYS A 117 -1.94 4.22 12.57
C CYS A 117 -0.58 4.85 12.90
N ARG A 118 0.46 4.04 13.17
CA ARG A 118 1.82 4.52 13.38
C ARG A 118 2.41 5.17 12.12
N LYS A 119 2.28 4.52 10.96
CA LYS A 119 2.76 5.05 9.68
C LYS A 119 2.04 6.34 9.29
N LEU A 120 0.72 6.40 9.49
CA LEU A 120 -0.09 7.57 9.21
C LEU A 120 0.32 8.75 10.09
N LYS A 121 0.57 8.54 11.39
CA LYS A 121 1.08 9.60 12.28
C LYS A 121 2.42 10.16 11.79
N LEU A 122 3.34 9.29 11.37
CA LEU A 122 4.65 9.70 10.86
C LEU A 122 4.51 10.50 9.56
N GLU A 123 3.68 10.03 8.64
CA GLU A 123 3.46 10.68 7.35
C GLU A 123 2.73 12.02 7.53
N LEU A 124 1.73 12.10 8.42
CA LEU A 124 1.08 13.35 8.78
C LEU A 124 2.06 14.35 9.40
N ALA A 125 2.93 13.92 10.31
CA ALA A 125 3.95 14.79 10.90
C ALA A 125 4.91 15.34 9.83
N ARG A 126 5.26 14.52 8.84
CA ARG A 126 6.08 14.92 7.69
C ARG A 126 5.36 15.96 6.82
N VAL A 127 4.11 15.69 6.43
CA VAL A 127 3.30 16.60 5.61
C VAL A 127 3.04 17.93 6.33
N VAL A 128 2.77 17.90 7.63
CA VAL A 128 2.60 19.11 8.46
C VAL A 128 3.90 19.91 8.57
N LYS A 129 5.06 19.25 8.60
CA LYS A 129 6.35 19.94 8.58
C LYS A 129 6.60 20.61 7.23
N GLU A 130 6.41 19.88 6.15
CA GLU A 130 6.56 20.38 4.77
C GLU A 130 5.61 21.57 4.50
N SER A 131 4.36 21.52 4.97
CA SER A 131 3.41 22.62 4.82
C SER A 131 3.77 23.85 5.65
N LYS A 132 4.32 23.67 6.87
CA LYS A 132 4.85 24.78 7.68
C LYS A 132 6.06 25.44 7.03
N ASP A 133 6.97 24.65 6.46
CA ASP A 133 8.17 25.17 5.79
C ASP A 133 7.78 25.94 4.51
N ALA A 134 6.82 25.43 3.74
CA ALA A 134 6.25 26.12 2.59
C ALA A 134 5.54 27.44 2.98
N ALA A 135 4.78 27.45 4.08
CA ALA A 135 4.11 28.65 4.59
C ALA A 135 5.12 29.72 5.05
N LYS A 136 6.22 29.32 5.70
CA LYS A 136 7.32 30.22 6.09
C LYS A 136 8.04 30.80 4.87
N ALA A 137 8.38 29.98 3.88
CA ALA A 137 9.02 30.44 2.65
C ALA A 137 8.16 31.48 1.89
N THR A 138 6.84 31.27 1.87
CA THR A 138 5.88 32.21 1.26
C THR A 138 5.81 33.54 2.03
N SER A 139 5.86 33.49 3.37
CA SER A 139 5.87 34.68 4.23
C SER A 139 7.16 35.51 4.07
N VAL A 140 8.33 34.85 4.00
CA VAL A 140 9.62 35.53 3.75
C VAL A 140 9.63 36.22 2.38
N LYS A 141 9.08 35.58 1.35
CA LYS A 141 9.00 36.16 0.00
C LYS A 141 8.10 37.40 -0.05
N ARG A 142 7.00 37.44 0.72
CA ARG A 142 6.12 38.62 0.85
C ARG A 142 6.76 39.76 1.63
N ARG A 143 7.58 39.48 2.65
CA ARG A 143 8.35 40.54 3.36
C ARG A 143 9.42 41.18 2.46
N GLY A 144 10.06 40.41 1.59
CA GLY A 144 11.05 40.92 0.63
C GLY A 144 10.46 41.84 -0.43
N THR A 145 9.25 41.56 -0.94
CA THR A 145 8.58 42.43 -1.93
C THR A 145 8.01 43.71 -1.33
N VAL A 146 7.57 43.71 -0.07
CA VAL A 146 7.07 44.93 0.59
C VAL A 146 8.22 45.88 0.97
N ALA A 147 9.39 45.35 1.34
CA ALA A 147 10.57 46.18 1.61
C ALA A 147 11.14 46.88 0.36
N ALA A 148 10.98 46.29 -0.82
CA ALA A 148 11.43 46.89 -2.09
C ALA A 148 10.48 47.98 -2.64
N ALA A 149 9.24 48.07 -2.14
CA ALA A 149 8.25 49.05 -2.60
C ALA A 149 8.17 50.32 -1.71
N GLY A 150 8.90 50.36 -0.59
CA GLY A 150 8.87 51.48 0.37
C GLY A 150 10.06 52.46 0.25
N GLY A 151 10.83 52.40 -0.83
CA GLY A 151 12.02 53.23 -1.04
C GLY A 151 11.97 53.95 -2.39
N ALA A 152 11.02 54.87 -2.54
CA ALA A 152 11.02 55.89 -3.58
C ALA A 152 10.27 57.11 -3.01
N GLU A 153 11.00 57.90 -2.24
CA GLU A 153 10.71 59.31 -1.96
C GLU A 153 11.52 60.16 -2.94
#